data_AF-A0A7L4P0G7-F1
#
_entry.id   AF-A0A7L4P0G7-F1
#
_cell.length_a   1.000
_cell.length_b   1.000
_cell.length_c   1.000
_cell.angle_alpha   90.00
_cell.angle_beta   90.00
_cell.angle_gamma   90.00
#
_symmetry.space_group_name_H-M   'P 1'
#
loop_
_entity.id
_entity.type
_entity.pdbx_description
1 polymer ?
#
loop_
_entity_poly.entity_id
_entity_poly.type
_entity_poly.pdbx_seq_one_letter_code
_entity_poly.pdbx_strand_id
1 'polypeptide(L)'
;MTENTEKTKSNVERDYNSYRVILWIGSALLIVSSLSLILWKTMNDIIVTGLLLGIMFYVISFFAYIGMGDTVKDERLRKVGTLAATWSWYITLTFVGSLVVSMYWANRIRDPVELMGVTIFVMVAAMLVANLILSRKGDIE
;
A
#
# COMPACT_ATOMS: atom_id res chain seq x y z
N MET A 1 17.27 27.02 25.57
CA MET A 1 17.17 26.86 24.10
C MET A 1 17.14 25.38 23.66
N THR A 2 17.55 24.44 24.53
CA THR A 2 17.58 22.98 24.31
C THR A 2 16.23 22.27 24.51
N GLU A 3 15.33 22.80 25.36
CA GLU A 3 14.04 22.16 25.66
C GLU A 3 13.04 22.21 24.47
N ASN A 4 13.07 23.27 23.67
CA ASN A 4 12.21 23.40 22.49
C ASN A 4 12.61 22.45 21.35
N THR A 5 13.90 22.12 21.25
CA THR A 5 14.41 21.17 20.24
C THR A 5 14.03 19.72 20.55
N GLU A 6 13.95 19.33 21.83
CA GLU A 6 13.48 17.99 22.23
C GLU A 6 11.97 17.83 22.04
N LYS A 7 11.16 18.81 22.47
CA LYS A 7 9.70 18.76 22.24
C LYS A 7 9.35 18.69 20.76
N THR A 8 10.06 19.45 19.91
CA THR A 8 9.83 19.43 18.46
C THR A 8 10.26 18.09 17.83
N LYS A 9 11.39 17.51 18.26
CA LYS A 9 11.79 16.16 17.81
C LYS A 9 10.78 15.09 18.22
N SER A 10 10.31 15.11 19.47
CA SER A 10 9.37 14.11 20.01
C SER A 10 8.00 14.10 19.31
N ASN A 11 7.49 15.29 18.92
CA ASN A 11 6.23 15.38 18.18
C ASN A 11 6.37 14.86 16.74
N VAL A 12 7.50 15.14 16.09
CA VAL A 12 7.77 14.67 14.72
C VAL A 12 7.94 13.15 14.64
N GLU A 13 8.62 12.53 15.61
CA GLU A 13 8.73 11.07 15.68
C GLU A 13 7.37 10.39 15.94
N ARG A 14 6.52 11.02 16.77
CA ARG A 14 5.18 10.51 17.09
C ARG A 14 4.25 10.54 15.88
N ASP A 15 4.30 11.60 15.08
CA ASP A 15 3.53 11.70 13.83
C ASP A 15 4.00 10.67 12.81
N TYR A 16 5.31 10.49 12.64
CA TYR A 16 5.86 9.47 11.72
C TYR A 16 5.43 8.04 12.09
N ASN A 17 5.50 7.69 13.38
CA ASN A 17 5.04 6.38 13.85
C ASN A 17 3.54 6.19 13.63
N SER A 18 2.75 7.26 13.75
CA SER A 18 1.30 7.23 13.50
C SER A 18 0.99 6.96 12.03
N TYR A 19 1.68 7.61 11.08
CA TYR A 19 1.50 7.33 9.65
C TYR A 19 1.90 5.90 9.28
N ARG A 20 2.97 5.37 9.90
CA ARG A 20 3.37 3.98 9.69
C ARG A 20 2.31 3.00 10.18
N VAL A 21 1.72 3.25 11.35
CA VAL A 21 0.63 2.43 11.91
C VAL A 21 -0.62 2.52 11.04
N ILE A 22 -1.00 3.71 10.58
CA ILE A 22 -2.15 3.91 9.68
C ILE A 22 -1.91 3.19 8.34
N LEU A 23 -0.69 3.21 7.81
CA LEU A 23 -0.33 2.46 6.59
C LEU A 23 -0.55 0.96 6.78
N TRP A 24 -0.08 0.41 7.91
CA TRP A 24 -0.25 -0.99 8.24
C TRP A 24 -1.72 -1.37 8.42
N ILE A 25 -2.50 -0.54 9.12
CA ILE A 25 -3.94 -0.75 9.32
C ILE A 25 -4.68 -0.71 7.98
N GLY A 26 -4.42 0.29 7.14
CA GLY A 26 -5.02 0.43 5.82
C GLY A 26 -4.66 -0.76 4.91
N SER A 27 -3.40 -1.16 4.91
CA SER A 27 -2.93 -2.31 4.13
C SER A 27 -3.54 -3.62 4.61
N ALA A 28 -3.62 -3.85 5.93
CA ALA A 28 -4.25 -5.03 6.50
C ALA A 28 -5.74 -5.09 6.15
N LEU A 29 -6.45 -3.96 6.26
CA LEU A 29 -7.86 -3.87 5.90
C LEU A 29 -8.10 -4.18 4.41
N LEU A 30 -7.22 -3.69 3.52
CA LEU A 30 -7.29 -4.00 2.09
C LEU A 30 -6.95 -5.46 1.78
N ILE A 31 -5.98 -6.07 2.47
CA ILE A 31 -5.68 -7.49 2.30
C ILE A 31 -6.85 -8.36 2.75
N VAL A 32 -7.45 -8.09 3.91
CA VAL A 32 -8.61 -8.85 4.39
C VAL A 32 -9.80 -8.69 3.44
N SER A 33 -10.07 -7.46 3.01
CA SER A 33 -11.17 -7.18 2.09
C SER A 33 -10.95 -7.86 0.73
N SER A 34 -9.74 -7.76 0.17
CA SER A 34 -9.40 -8.43 -1.11
C SER A 34 -9.48 -9.94 -1.02
N LEU A 35 -9.00 -10.56 0.06
CA LEU A 35 -9.13 -12.01 0.27
C LEU A 35 -10.61 -12.43 0.37
N SER A 36 -11.44 -11.64 1.05
CA SER A 36 -12.88 -11.92 1.12
C SER A 36 -13.56 -11.88 -0.25
N LEU A 37 -13.17 -10.94 -1.13
CA LEU A 37 -13.68 -10.87 -2.51
C LEU A 37 -13.24 -12.08 -3.34
N ILE A 38 -12.01 -12.56 -3.16
CA ILE A 38 -11.48 -13.73 -3.89
C ILE A 38 -12.23 -15.00 -3.48
N LEU A 39 -12.46 -15.18 -2.18
CA LEU A 39 -13.06 -16.39 -1.63
C LEU A 39 -14.57 -16.44 -1.81
N TRP A 40 -15.26 -15.34 -1.51
CA TRP A 40 -16.72 -15.32 -1.50
C TRP A 40 -17.32 -14.83 -2.81
N LYS A 41 -16.57 -14.09 -3.64
CA LYS A 41 -17.03 -13.54 -4.92
C LYS A 41 -18.32 -12.71 -4.81
N THR A 42 -18.59 -12.19 -3.62
CA THR A 42 -19.77 -11.36 -3.33
C THR A 42 -19.34 -10.01 -2.82
N MET A 43 -20.04 -8.97 -3.26
CA MET A 43 -19.84 -7.62 -2.78
C MET A 43 -20.98 -7.25 -1.82
N ASN A 44 -20.67 -7.23 -0.53
CA ASN A 44 -21.59 -6.84 0.54
C ASN A 44 -21.20 -5.46 1.08
N ASP A 45 -22.15 -4.72 1.65
CA ASP A 45 -21.98 -3.35 2.18
C ASP A 45 -20.81 -3.25 3.16
N ILE A 46 -20.58 -4.28 3.96
CA ILE A 46 -19.45 -4.36 4.90
C ILE A 46 -18.10 -4.37 4.14
N ILE A 47 -17.99 -5.16 3.08
CA ILE A 47 -16.77 -5.28 2.27
C ILE A 47 -16.52 -3.97 1.51
N VAL A 48 -17.57 -3.37 0.96
CA VAL A 48 -17.49 -2.08 0.26
C VAL A 48 -17.01 -0.98 1.22
N THR A 49 -17.58 -0.92 2.42
CA THR A 49 -17.17 0.05 3.43
C THR A 49 -15.71 -0.17 3.86
N GLY A 50 -15.32 -1.42 4.07
CA GLY A 50 -13.94 -1.80 4.40
C GLY A 50 -12.94 -1.41 3.30
N LEU A 51 -13.29 -1.62 2.03
CA LEU A 51 -12.48 -1.20 0.88
C LEU A 51 -12.33 0.32 0.84
N LEU A 52 -13.42 1.08 0.98
CA LEU A 52 -13.36 2.54 0.90
C LEU A 52 -12.49 3.13 2.03
N LEU A 53 -12.68 2.65 3.27
CA LEU A 53 -11.86 3.07 4.40
C LEU A 53 -10.39 2.65 4.22
N GLY A 54 -10.16 1.42 3.76
CA GLY A 54 -8.83 0.90 3.47
C GLY A 54 -8.10 1.75 2.43
N ILE A 55 -8.79 2.09 1.33
CA ILE A 55 -8.26 2.96 0.27
C ILE A 55 -7.94 4.34 0.84
N MET A 56 -8.84 4.96 1.63
CA MET A 56 -8.58 6.27 2.22
C MET A 56 -7.32 6.27 3.09
N PHE A 57 -7.22 5.35 4.05
CA PHE A 57 -6.06 5.27 4.94
C PHE A 57 -4.78 4.93 4.19
N TYR A 58 -4.86 4.06 3.19
CA TYR A 58 -3.73 3.70 2.36
C TYR A 58 -3.23 4.89 1.54
N VAL A 59 -4.12 5.63 0.88
CA VAL A 59 -3.77 6.80 0.05
C VAL A 59 -3.18 7.93 0.90
N ILE A 60 -3.78 8.25 2.05
CA ILE A 60 -3.25 9.28 2.97
C ILE A 60 -1.83 8.90 3.42
N SER A 61 -1.63 7.64 3.80
CA SER A 61 -0.33 7.15 4.26
C SER A 61 0.69 7.08 3.12
N PHE A 62 0.25 6.73 1.92
CA PHE A 62 1.09 6.65 0.73
C PHE A 62 1.66 8.02 0.34
N PHE A 63 0.84 9.07 0.33
CA PHE A 63 1.31 10.43 0.06
C PHE A 63 2.28 10.94 1.15
N ALA A 64 2.03 10.58 2.41
CA ALA A 64 2.98 10.85 3.48
C ALA A 64 4.32 10.10 3.29
N TYR A 65 4.28 8.85 2.82
CA TYR A 65 5.47 8.02 2.61
C TYR A 65 6.31 8.42 1.39
N ILE A 66 5.68 8.94 0.33
CA ILE A 66 6.37 9.53 -0.83
C ILE A 66 6.94 10.93 -0.51
N GLY A 67 6.69 11.46 0.69
CA GLY A 67 7.28 12.72 1.13
C GLY A 67 6.75 13.93 0.37
N MET A 68 5.47 13.90 -0.03
CA MET A 68 4.77 15.05 -0.63
C MET A 68 4.37 16.10 0.42
N GLY A 69 4.50 15.80 1.72
CA GLY A 69 4.48 16.77 2.82
C GLY A 69 5.87 16.96 3.42
N ASP A 70 6.12 18.12 4.04
CA ASP A 70 7.37 18.52 4.73
C ASP A 70 7.75 17.63 5.95
N THR A 71 7.14 16.46 6.09
CA THR A 71 7.25 15.54 7.22
C THR A 71 8.39 14.54 7.10
N VAL A 72 8.97 14.33 5.92
CA VAL A 72 10.10 13.40 5.73
C VAL A 72 11.42 14.18 5.74
N LYS A 73 12.05 14.29 6.92
CA LYS A 73 13.37 14.93 7.08
C LYS A 73 14.49 14.17 6.37
N ASP A 74 14.31 12.88 6.09
CA ASP A 74 15.33 12.03 5.47
C ASP A 74 15.05 11.78 3.99
N GLU A 75 15.87 12.39 3.13
CA GLU A 75 15.84 12.19 1.67
C GLU A 75 15.89 10.69 1.29
N ARG A 76 16.51 9.86 2.13
CA ARG A 76 16.60 8.39 2.00
C ARG A 76 15.22 7.73 2.00
N LEU A 77 14.38 8.05 2.99
CA LEU A 77 13.03 7.47 3.12
C LEU A 77 12.15 7.85 1.93
N ARG A 78 12.30 9.09 1.45
CA ARG A 78 11.60 9.58 0.27
C ARG A 78 11.99 8.80 -1.00
N LYS A 79 13.29 8.57 -1.21
CA LYS A 79 13.79 7.76 -2.35
C LYS A 79 13.26 6.32 -2.28
N VAL A 80 13.27 5.71 -1.10
CA VAL A 80 12.74 4.36 -0.88
C VAL A 80 11.24 4.30 -1.16
N GLY A 81 10.45 5.25 -0.66
CA GLY A 81 9.01 5.30 -0.88
C GLY A 81 8.63 5.44 -2.36
N THR A 82 9.29 6.35 -3.08
CA THR A 82 9.06 6.56 -4.52
C THR A 82 9.48 5.36 -5.36
N LEU A 83 10.62 4.73 -5.04
CA LEU A 83 11.06 3.50 -5.71
C LEU A 83 10.08 2.35 -5.44
N ALA A 84 9.66 2.16 -4.18
CA ALA A 84 8.69 1.13 -3.82
C ALA A 84 7.38 1.30 -4.60
N ALA A 85 6.88 2.54 -4.71
CA ALA A 85 5.68 2.86 -5.48
C ALA A 85 5.83 2.53 -6.97
N THR A 86 6.98 2.88 -7.56
CA THR A 86 7.28 2.61 -8.97
C THR A 86 7.31 1.12 -9.26
N TRP A 87 7.99 0.34 -8.40
CA TRP A 87 8.04 -1.11 -8.52
C TRP A 87 6.68 -1.78 -8.32
N SER A 88 5.91 -1.32 -7.32
CA SER A 88 4.55 -1.82 -7.07
C SER A 88 3.64 -1.62 -8.29
N TRP A 89 3.70 -0.44 -8.91
CA TRP A 89 2.90 -0.14 -10.09
C TRP A 89 3.29 -0.99 -11.28
N TYR A 90 4.59 -1.16 -11.54
CA TYR A 90 5.08 -1.99 -12.63
C TYR A 90 4.63 -3.45 -12.49
N ILE A 91 4.78 -4.02 -11.29
CA ILE A 91 4.31 -5.39 -10.98
C ILE A 91 2.80 -5.50 -11.20
N THR A 92 2.02 -4.52 -10.77
CA THR A 92 0.56 -4.52 -10.91
C THR A 92 0.15 -4.49 -12.39
N LEU A 93 0.79 -3.67 -13.22
CA LEU A 93 0.50 -3.62 -14.66
C LEU A 93 0.87 -4.92 -15.37
N THR A 94 2.05 -5.48 -15.07
CA THR A 94 2.45 -6.78 -15.62
C THR A 94 1.45 -7.86 -15.21
N PHE A 95 1.02 -7.85 -13.96
CA PHE A 95 0.02 -8.79 -13.44
C PHE A 95 -1.33 -8.65 -14.16
N VAL A 96 -1.89 -7.44 -14.24
CA VAL A 96 -3.16 -7.19 -14.95
C VAL A 96 -3.05 -7.60 -16.43
N GLY A 97 -1.94 -7.29 -17.09
CA GLY A 97 -1.69 -7.72 -18.46
C GLY A 97 -1.71 -9.24 -18.62
N SER A 98 -1.01 -9.96 -17.72
CA SER A 98 -1.02 -11.42 -17.72
C SER A 98 -2.40 -12.02 -17.41
N LEU A 99 -3.20 -11.38 -16.55
CA LEU A 99 -4.58 -11.80 -16.28
C LEU A 99 -5.43 -11.73 -17.55
N VAL A 100 -5.40 -10.60 -18.25
CA VAL A 100 -6.17 -10.41 -19.50
C VAL A 100 -5.78 -11.46 -20.53
N VAL A 101 -4.47 -11.66 -20.76
CA VAL A 101 -3.98 -12.68 -21.68
C VAL A 101 -4.46 -14.08 -21.26
N SER A 102 -4.37 -14.41 -19.97
CA SER A 102 -4.79 -15.72 -19.46
C SER A 102 -6.28 -15.99 -19.65
N MET A 103 -7.14 -14.97 -19.51
CA MET A 103 -8.59 -15.12 -19.67
C MET A 103 -9.00 -15.30 -21.12
N TYR A 104 -8.41 -14.50 -22.01
CA TYR A 104 -8.63 -14.61 -23.44
C TYR A 104 -8.13 -15.97 -23.95
N TRP A 105 -6.95 -16.40 -23.51
CA TRP A 105 -6.39 -17.70 -23.88
C TRP A 105 -7.24 -18.88 -23.37
N ALA A 106 -7.70 -18.81 -22.11
CA ALA A 106 -8.51 -19.86 -21.50
C ALA A 106 -9.99 -19.83 -21.95
N ASN A 107 -10.38 -18.84 -22.76
CA ASN A 107 -11.77 -18.55 -23.15
C ASN A 107 -12.75 -18.56 -21.96
N ARG A 108 -12.27 -18.13 -20.78
CA ARG A 108 -12.99 -18.18 -19.51
C ARG A 108 -12.85 -16.86 -18.80
N ILE A 109 -13.89 -16.05 -18.91
CA ILE A 109 -13.99 -14.79 -18.17
C ILE A 109 -14.22 -15.13 -16.70
N ARG A 110 -13.33 -14.65 -15.82
CA ARG A 110 -13.52 -14.79 -14.37
C ARG A 110 -14.51 -13.75 -13.85
N ASP A 111 -15.05 -14.02 -12.67
CA ASP A 111 -15.96 -13.11 -11.99
C ASP A 111 -15.28 -11.73 -11.77
N PRO A 112 -15.91 -10.60 -12.17
CA PRO A 112 -15.35 -9.27 -11.95
C PRO A 112 -15.01 -8.97 -10.49
N VAL A 113 -15.77 -9.52 -9.53
CA VAL A 113 -15.56 -9.33 -8.09
C VAL A 113 -14.29 -10.03 -7.64
N GLU A 114 -14.06 -11.27 -8.12
CA GLU A 114 -12.82 -12.01 -7.89
C GLU A 114 -11.63 -11.22 -8.43
N LEU A 115 -11.74 -10.65 -9.62
CA LEU A 115 -10.64 -9.92 -10.27
C LEU A 115 -10.28 -8.63 -9.59
N MET A 116 -11.27 -7.90 -9.10
CA MET A 116 -11.03 -6.73 -8.27
C MET A 116 -10.25 -7.13 -7.01
N GLY A 117 -10.68 -8.20 -6.35
CA GLY A 117 -9.99 -8.75 -5.18
C GLY A 117 -8.53 -9.11 -5.47
N VAL A 118 -8.27 -9.92 -6.49
CA VAL A 118 -6.89 -10.34 -6.82
C VAL A 118 -6.01 -9.15 -7.21
N THR A 119 -6.55 -8.18 -7.95
CA THR A 119 -5.77 -7.00 -8.38
C THR A 119 -5.38 -6.13 -7.19
N ILE A 120 -6.32 -5.83 -6.28
CA ILE A 120 -6.05 -5.06 -5.06
C ILE A 120 -5.04 -5.81 -4.17
N PHE A 121 -5.20 -7.12 -4.03
CA PHE A 121 -4.28 -7.95 -3.25
C PHE A 121 -2.84 -7.85 -3.79
N VAL A 122 -2.65 -8.04 -5.10
CA VAL A 122 -1.32 -7.96 -5.72
C VAL A 122 -0.73 -6.57 -5.59
N MET A 123 -1.52 -5.52 -5.78
CA MET A 123 -1.05 -4.14 -5.65
C MET A 123 -0.55 -3.83 -4.23
N VAL A 124 -1.34 -4.16 -3.21
CA VAL A 124 -0.97 -3.90 -1.80
C VAL A 124 0.20 -4.80 -1.37
N ALA A 125 0.18 -6.08 -1.76
CA ALA A 125 1.26 -7.01 -1.45
C ALA A 125 2.58 -6.57 -2.10
N ALA A 126 2.56 -6.17 -3.37
CA ALA A 126 3.74 -5.67 -4.07
C ALA A 126 4.33 -4.44 -3.39
N MET A 127 3.49 -3.48 -2.96
CA MET A 127 3.95 -2.31 -2.22
C MET A 127 4.59 -2.69 -0.88
N LEU A 128 3.94 -3.56 -0.10
CA LEU A 128 4.48 -4.00 1.20
C LEU A 128 5.81 -4.74 1.05
N VAL A 129 5.91 -5.63 0.06
CA VAL A 129 7.14 -6.38 -0.23
C VAL A 129 8.24 -5.45 -0.72
N ALA A 130 7.94 -4.53 -1.65
CA ALA A 130 8.91 -3.56 -2.14
C ALA A 130 9.40 -2.65 -1.01
N ASN A 131 8.50 -2.16 -0.15
CA ASN A 131 8.84 -1.36 1.01
C ASN A 131 9.72 -2.14 2.00
N LEU A 132 9.42 -3.41 2.28
CA LEU A 132 10.22 -4.26 3.16
C LEU A 132 11.64 -4.52 2.60
N ILE A 133 11.74 -4.84 1.31
CA ILE A 133 13.02 -5.13 0.65
C ILE A 133 13.89 -3.87 0.59
N LEU A 134 13.32 -2.75 0.16
CA LEU A 134 14.05 -1.48 0.04
C LEU A 134 14.41 -0.90 1.40
N SER A 135 13.54 -1.06 2.42
CA SER A 135 13.86 -0.68 3.80
C SER A 135 15.00 -1.53 4.36
N ARG A 136 15.08 -2.83 4.03
CA ARG A 136 16.19 -3.68 4.46
C ARG A 136 17.48 -3.36 3.73
N LYS A 137 17.44 -3.10 2.43
CA LYS A 137 18.64 -2.71 1.65
C LYS A 137 19.15 -1.33 2.02
N GLY A 138 18.25 -0.41 2.33
CA GLY A 138 18.59 0.94 2.77
C GLY A 138 19.18 1.02 4.18
N ASP A 139 19.17 -0.06 4.96
CA ASP A 139 19.82 -0.15 6.29
C ASP A 139 21.28 -0.64 6.21
N ILE A 140 21.73 -1.06 5.02
CA ILE A 140 23.06 -1.65 4.78
C ILE A 140 24.04 -0.65 4.14
N GLU A 141 23.59 0.58 3.85
CA GLU A 141 24.40 1.73 3.42
C GLU A 141 24.31 2.88 4.43
#